data_AF-J3NHJ9-F1
#
_entry.id   AF-J3NHJ9-F1
#
_cell.length_a   1.000
_cell.length_b   1.000
_cell.length_c   1.000
_cell.angle_alpha   90.00
_cell.angle_beta   90.00
_cell.angle_gamma   90.00
#
_symmetry.space_group_name_H-M   'P 1'
#
loop_
_entity.id
_entity.type
_entity.pdbx_description
1 polymer ?
#
loop_
_entity_poly.entity_id
_entity_poly.type
_entity_poly.pdbx_seq_one_letter_code
_entity_poly.pdbx_strand_id
1 'polypeptide(L)'
;MKDFDAKYGNWPRRLLHVPTLTSHEWRPGHRYGGHERPAYNTLSYTWGRYALKEGEQPAVKALPIRIEGRRTWKIPRINPAHFSVEEFHAAVKLATAAFSPLDLDNRWIERRHMDPELVVDFLWLDVACIDQEHAKTKLAEINRQAAIFQNSRTSCVWLGHLGHDQLLEIQDFCRERGWSQLPVNNKTNKEQQHLEWVQQRLSRVQEIVELVLLNKQESDDKDAARTMAPWFSSLWTLQEAYLRPHSCLLPRDCLDMLDGPAAGSSQRMLTLRDLNMALLPAVALCNECVALDVGPRDRLRAIADKVHEAGLRELYSKSPFAIFAASSRREAWDPCDRVYGIMQIFGIQLPLRRRGDGKSCTPAELRQMLSEKLLLAYPVETQLFVHTEPPRDPMSKWRIGSSAALPRWANDLVGPARSSERVHWERPHPARPLPLCRFSVTHGSAYFQGRLCALNDLLVSFETFDAVRPLDHETASERVEESMGNVDVTFDMIPSTLPGGSRLQIPGITGFLFADINYHYNDIHKILAKMATNSKDTDGGDVQVLLLGSCLDPLLASYLKQEGAACEGFGAAWREEHDECGSRQIVG
;
A
#
# COMPACT_ATOMS: atom_id res chain seq x y z
N MET A 1 11.03 2.93 -29.18
CA MET A 1 9.95 3.06 -28.17
C MET A 1 9.49 4.51 -28.07
N LYS A 2 10.41 5.49 -27.95
CA LYS A 2 10.10 6.93 -27.99
C LYS A 2 9.12 7.37 -29.09
N ASP A 3 9.34 6.96 -30.36
CA ASP A 3 8.39 7.31 -31.46
C ASP A 3 7.03 6.63 -31.35
N PHE A 4 6.98 5.48 -30.68
CA PHE A 4 5.74 4.76 -30.49
C PHE A 4 4.93 5.42 -29.39
N ASP A 5 5.50 5.69 -28.21
CA ASP A 5 4.79 6.32 -27.10
C ASP A 5 4.34 7.75 -27.43
N ALA A 6 5.14 8.51 -28.18
CA ALA A 6 4.76 9.83 -28.70
C ALA A 6 3.50 9.79 -29.56
N LYS A 7 3.24 8.68 -30.27
CA LYS A 7 2.10 8.55 -31.19
C LYS A 7 0.77 8.35 -30.47
N TYR A 8 0.74 7.57 -29.40
CA TYR A 8 -0.50 7.21 -28.69
C TYR A 8 -0.76 8.12 -27.47
N GLY A 9 0.26 8.81 -26.97
CA GLY A 9 0.16 9.62 -25.75
C GLY A 9 -0.33 8.79 -24.58
N ASN A 10 -1.45 9.19 -23.99
CA ASN A 10 -2.08 8.50 -22.86
C ASN A 10 -3.23 7.56 -23.23
N TRP A 11 -3.49 7.36 -24.52
CA TRP A 11 -4.66 6.61 -25.00
C TRP A 11 -4.41 5.10 -25.18
N PRO A 12 -5.29 4.19 -24.74
CA PRO A 12 -5.11 2.75 -24.93
C PRO A 12 -4.87 2.35 -26.39
N ARG A 13 -4.13 1.27 -26.67
CA ARG A 13 -4.03 0.79 -28.05
C ARG A 13 -5.36 0.27 -28.57
N ARG A 14 -6.20 -0.22 -27.68
CA ARG A 14 -7.50 -0.80 -27.98
C ARG A 14 -8.50 -0.43 -26.90
N LEU A 15 -9.76 -0.34 -27.31
CA LEU A 15 -10.90 -0.22 -26.43
C LEU A 15 -11.99 -1.17 -26.92
N LEU A 16 -12.65 -1.84 -25.99
CA LEU A 16 -13.84 -2.63 -26.26
C LEU A 16 -15.05 -1.70 -26.33
N HIS A 17 -15.68 -1.61 -27.50
CA HIS A 17 -17.01 -1.06 -27.64
C HIS A 17 -18.02 -2.11 -27.16
N VAL A 18 -18.58 -1.91 -25.96
CA VAL A 18 -19.42 -2.87 -25.26
C VAL A 18 -20.73 -3.17 -26.00
N PRO A 19 -21.46 -2.19 -26.58
CA PRO A 19 -22.71 -2.47 -27.31
C PRO A 19 -22.56 -3.47 -28.45
N THR A 20 -21.42 -3.47 -29.16
CA THR A 20 -21.16 -4.40 -30.27
C THR A 20 -20.23 -5.54 -29.90
N LEU A 21 -19.71 -5.56 -28.66
CA LEU A 21 -18.60 -6.41 -28.23
C LEU A 21 -17.42 -6.42 -29.24
N THR A 22 -17.04 -5.25 -29.73
CA THR A 22 -15.93 -5.13 -30.69
C THR A 22 -14.76 -4.37 -30.06
N SER A 23 -13.60 -5.01 -29.97
CA SER A 23 -12.35 -4.33 -29.61
C SER A 23 -11.79 -3.62 -30.84
N HIS A 24 -11.77 -2.30 -30.81
CA HIS A 24 -11.25 -1.48 -31.89
C HIS A 24 -9.80 -1.09 -31.62
N GLU A 25 -8.94 -1.24 -32.63
CA GLU A 25 -7.57 -0.70 -32.61
C GLU A 25 -7.58 0.83 -32.77
N TRP A 26 -6.74 1.51 -31.98
CA TRP A 26 -6.51 2.95 -32.05
C TRP A 26 -6.08 3.38 -33.46
N ARG A 27 -6.61 4.51 -33.93
CA ARG A 27 -6.23 5.18 -35.17
C ARG A 27 -5.87 6.65 -34.91
N PRO A 28 -5.09 7.30 -35.81
CA PRO A 28 -4.75 8.72 -35.68
C PRO A 28 -5.96 9.60 -35.36
N GLY A 29 -5.78 10.57 -34.45
CA GLY A 29 -6.87 11.37 -33.90
C GLY A 29 -7.57 10.74 -32.69
N HIS A 30 -7.01 9.68 -32.10
CA HIS A 30 -7.62 8.92 -30.98
C HIS A 30 -8.98 8.33 -31.36
N ARG A 31 -9.05 7.76 -32.57
CA ARG A 31 -10.26 7.13 -33.08
C ARG A 31 -10.26 5.63 -32.79
N TYR A 32 -11.41 5.11 -32.38
CA TYR A 32 -11.66 3.68 -32.14
C TYR A 32 -12.93 3.29 -32.91
N GLY A 33 -12.74 2.58 -34.03
CA GLY A 33 -13.83 2.36 -34.98
C GLY A 33 -14.30 3.71 -35.57
N GLY A 34 -15.59 4.01 -35.43
CA GLY A 34 -16.20 5.27 -35.83
C GLY A 34 -16.14 6.39 -34.78
N HIS A 35 -15.65 6.11 -33.57
CA HIS A 35 -15.75 7.02 -32.42
C HIS A 35 -14.45 7.80 -32.23
N GLU A 36 -14.54 9.12 -32.08
CA GLU A 36 -13.40 10.00 -31.84
C GLU A 36 -13.28 10.32 -30.35
N ARG A 37 -12.10 10.06 -29.77
CA ARG A 37 -11.77 10.33 -28.36
C ARG A 37 -12.85 9.84 -27.38
N PRO A 38 -13.35 8.59 -27.50
CA PRO A 38 -14.41 8.11 -26.63
C PRO A 38 -13.94 8.09 -25.17
N ALA A 39 -14.80 8.54 -24.25
CA ALA A 39 -14.62 8.27 -22.83
C ALA A 39 -14.69 6.75 -22.59
N TYR A 40 -13.91 6.23 -21.66
CA TYR A 40 -13.89 4.81 -21.35
C TYR A 40 -13.72 4.55 -19.86
N ASN A 41 -14.23 3.41 -19.41
CA ASN A 41 -13.99 2.87 -18.07
C ASN A 41 -12.91 1.78 -18.12
N THR A 42 -12.42 1.35 -16.96
CA THR A 42 -11.53 0.18 -16.82
C THR A 42 -12.19 -0.89 -15.97
N LEU A 43 -11.96 -2.16 -16.30
CA LEU A 43 -12.38 -3.31 -15.49
C LEU A 43 -11.17 -4.15 -15.08
N SER A 44 -10.96 -4.28 -13.77
CA SER A 44 -9.92 -5.07 -13.13
C SER A 44 -10.49 -6.40 -12.63
N TYR A 45 -9.83 -7.51 -12.98
CA TYR A 45 -10.30 -8.88 -12.76
C TYR A 45 -9.16 -9.88 -13.01
N THR A 46 -9.38 -11.18 -12.77
CA THR A 46 -8.33 -12.21 -12.85
C THR A 46 -8.67 -13.40 -13.77
N TRP A 47 -9.15 -13.12 -14.97
CA TRP A 47 -9.55 -14.16 -15.94
C TRP A 47 -8.41 -15.10 -16.35
N GLY A 48 -7.20 -14.58 -16.54
CA GLY A 48 -6.05 -15.36 -16.99
C GLY A 48 -5.76 -16.60 -16.12
N ARG A 49 -6.10 -16.52 -14.82
CA ARG A 49 -5.92 -17.61 -13.84
C ARG A 49 -6.75 -18.85 -14.11
N TYR A 50 -7.88 -18.68 -14.78
CA TYR A 50 -8.89 -19.72 -14.99
C TYR A 50 -9.15 -19.96 -16.47
N ALA A 51 -8.28 -19.46 -17.33
CA ALA A 51 -8.38 -19.68 -18.76
C ALA A 51 -8.21 -21.18 -19.07
N LEU A 52 -9.20 -21.75 -19.76
CA LEU A 52 -9.17 -23.14 -20.19
C LEU A 52 -8.12 -23.33 -21.29
N LYS A 53 -7.37 -24.42 -21.21
CA LYS A 53 -6.42 -24.80 -22.25
C LYS A 53 -7.15 -25.29 -23.51
N GLU A 54 -6.41 -25.41 -24.61
CA GLU A 54 -6.97 -26.01 -25.83
C GLU A 54 -7.42 -27.47 -25.56
N GLY A 55 -8.62 -27.82 -26.01
CA GLY A 55 -9.24 -29.12 -25.77
C GLY A 55 -9.96 -29.30 -24.42
N GLU A 56 -9.70 -28.45 -23.43
CA GLU A 56 -10.34 -28.55 -22.11
C GLU A 56 -11.80 -28.06 -22.14
N GLN A 57 -12.77 -28.84 -21.67
CA GLN A 57 -14.20 -28.48 -21.66
C GLN A 57 -14.70 -27.82 -22.97
N PRO A 58 -14.63 -28.51 -24.14
CA PRO A 58 -14.84 -27.89 -25.46
C PRO A 58 -16.24 -27.29 -25.68
N ALA A 59 -17.23 -27.69 -24.88
CA ALA A 59 -18.59 -27.14 -24.91
C ALA A 59 -18.68 -25.69 -24.37
N VAL A 60 -17.75 -25.31 -23.48
CA VAL A 60 -17.70 -23.95 -22.95
C VAL A 60 -17.25 -23.01 -24.08
N LYS A 61 -18.03 -21.97 -24.33
CA LYS A 61 -17.72 -20.95 -25.35
C LYS A 61 -16.90 -19.83 -24.71
N ALA A 62 -16.17 -19.07 -25.52
CA ALA A 62 -15.57 -17.81 -25.05
C ALA A 62 -16.61 -16.68 -25.14
N LEU A 63 -16.36 -15.59 -24.41
CA LEU A 63 -17.11 -14.35 -24.64
C LEU A 63 -16.91 -13.91 -26.11
N PRO A 64 -17.98 -13.60 -26.86
CA PRO A 64 -17.91 -13.41 -28.31
C PRO A 64 -17.40 -12.02 -28.70
N ILE A 65 -16.26 -11.61 -28.12
CA ILE A 65 -15.62 -10.33 -28.47
C ILE A 65 -14.97 -10.44 -29.84
N ARG A 66 -15.32 -9.52 -30.74
CA ARG A 66 -14.66 -9.37 -32.04
C ARG A 66 -13.42 -8.49 -31.88
N ILE A 67 -12.25 -9.02 -32.17
CA ILE A 67 -11.01 -8.23 -32.24
C ILE A 67 -10.87 -7.65 -33.66
N GLU A 68 -11.06 -6.34 -33.83
CA GLU A 68 -10.92 -5.66 -35.13
C GLU A 68 -9.60 -4.90 -35.21
N GLY A 69 -8.91 -4.99 -36.34
CA GLY A 69 -7.69 -4.21 -36.62
C GLY A 69 -6.68 -5.01 -37.42
N ARG A 70 -5.43 -4.54 -37.42
CA ARG A 70 -4.31 -5.23 -38.09
C ARG A 70 -3.93 -6.54 -37.42
N ARG A 71 -4.23 -6.65 -36.12
CA ARG A 71 -3.95 -7.82 -35.28
C ARG A 71 -5.24 -8.31 -34.66
N THR A 72 -5.45 -9.61 -34.73
CA THR A 72 -6.60 -10.33 -34.17
C THR A 72 -6.08 -11.48 -33.32
N TRP A 73 -6.81 -11.84 -32.27
CA TRP A 73 -6.52 -13.04 -31.46
C TRP A 73 -7.83 -13.67 -30.99
N LYS A 74 -7.75 -14.92 -30.53
CA LYS A 74 -8.88 -15.62 -29.92
C LYS A 74 -9.03 -15.22 -28.45
N ILE A 75 -10.26 -14.94 -28.02
CA ILE A 75 -10.54 -14.75 -26.58
C ILE A 75 -10.41 -16.10 -25.87
N PRO A 76 -9.60 -16.19 -24.79
CA PRO A 76 -9.50 -17.41 -24.01
C PRO A 76 -10.84 -17.81 -23.42
N ARG A 77 -11.15 -19.11 -23.35
CA ARG A 77 -12.34 -19.62 -22.66
C ARG A 77 -12.08 -19.66 -21.15
N ILE A 78 -13.12 -19.62 -20.33
CA ILE A 78 -13.02 -19.61 -18.86
C ILE A 78 -13.58 -20.89 -18.25
N ASN A 79 -12.97 -21.39 -17.17
CA ASN A 79 -13.54 -22.51 -16.42
C ASN A 79 -14.83 -22.05 -15.68
N PRO A 80 -16.01 -22.62 -16.01
CA PRO A 80 -17.29 -22.22 -15.42
C PRO A 80 -17.40 -22.52 -13.92
N ALA A 81 -16.55 -23.40 -13.38
CA ALA A 81 -16.45 -23.63 -11.93
C ALA A 81 -15.98 -22.39 -11.16
N HIS A 82 -15.41 -21.39 -11.84
CA HIS A 82 -15.07 -20.11 -11.22
C HIS A 82 -16.16 -19.07 -11.46
N PHE A 83 -16.46 -18.77 -12.73
CA PHE A 83 -17.60 -17.97 -13.15
C PHE A 83 -17.96 -18.29 -14.61
N SER A 84 -19.22 -18.06 -14.98
CA SER A 84 -19.72 -18.27 -16.34
C SER A 84 -19.39 -17.10 -17.27
N VAL A 85 -19.50 -17.34 -18.58
CA VAL A 85 -19.32 -16.28 -19.59
C VAL A 85 -20.40 -15.21 -19.46
N GLU A 86 -21.61 -15.64 -19.10
CA GLU A 86 -22.78 -14.80 -18.90
C GLU A 86 -22.58 -13.86 -17.70
N GLU A 87 -22.07 -14.38 -16.57
CA GLU A 87 -21.70 -13.58 -15.39
C GLU A 87 -20.67 -12.51 -15.74
N PHE A 88 -19.60 -12.87 -16.46
CA PHE A 88 -18.60 -11.89 -16.88
C PHE A 88 -19.12 -10.88 -17.89
N HIS A 89 -19.98 -11.31 -18.83
CA HIS A 89 -20.61 -10.39 -19.78
C HIS A 89 -21.49 -9.36 -19.06
N ALA A 90 -22.22 -9.79 -18.03
CA ALA A 90 -23.00 -8.88 -17.19
C ALA A 90 -22.09 -7.88 -16.45
N ALA A 91 -20.95 -8.32 -15.91
CA ALA A 91 -19.96 -7.43 -15.30
C ALA A 91 -19.38 -6.42 -16.31
N VAL A 92 -19.10 -6.84 -17.55
CA VAL A 92 -18.64 -5.95 -18.64
C VAL A 92 -19.68 -4.88 -18.96
N LYS A 93 -20.96 -5.25 -19.08
CA LYS A 93 -22.07 -4.30 -19.30
C LYS A 93 -22.26 -3.37 -18.12
N LEU A 94 -22.24 -3.91 -16.91
CA LEU A 94 -22.40 -3.15 -15.68
C LEU A 94 -21.26 -2.13 -15.56
N ALA A 95 -20.00 -2.49 -15.84
CA ALA A 95 -18.86 -1.59 -15.82
C ALA A 95 -18.97 -0.36 -16.75
N THR A 96 -19.84 -0.40 -17.77
CA THR A 96 -20.13 0.72 -18.68
C THR A 96 -21.39 1.51 -18.33
N ALA A 97 -22.21 1.01 -17.39
CA ALA A 97 -23.39 1.70 -16.93
C ALA A 97 -23.04 3.02 -16.20
N ALA A 98 -24.00 3.95 -16.13
CA ALA A 98 -23.81 5.23 -15.45
C ALA A 98 -23.63 5.02 -13.94
N PHE A 99 -22.38 5.07 -13.50
CA PHE A 99 -22.02 5.23 -12.11
C PHE A 99 -21.55 6.64 -11.86
N SER A 100 -22.06 7.30 -10.82
CA SER A 100 -21.39 8.47 -10.26
C SER A 100 -20.28 7.99 -9.33
N PRO A 101 -18.99 8.13 -9.69
CA PRO A 101 -17.88 7.81 -8.79
C PRO A 101 -17.63 8.96 -7.80
N LEU A 102 -18.39 10.05 -7.91
CA LEU A 102 -18.08 11.37 -7.36
C LEU A 102 -19.26 11.92 -6.57
N ASP A 103 -19.44 11.39 -5.37
CA ASP A 103 -19.77 12.17 -4.16
C ASP A 103 -18.54 12.10 -3.22
N LEU A 104 -17.37 12.52 -3.73
CA LEU A 104 -16.11 12.55 -2.96
C LEU A 104 -16.07 13.70 -1.94
N ASP A 105 -16.92 14.71 -2.11
CA ASP A 105 -17.28 15.61 -1.04
C ASP A 105 -18.60 15.11 -0.46
N ASN A 106 -18.74 15.06 0.86
CA ASN A 106 -19.93 14.67 1.63
C ASN A 106 -21.23 15.46 1.33
N ARG A 107 -21.36 16.09 0.15
CA ARG A 107 -22.63 16.60 -0.36
C ARG A 107 -23.41 15.42 -0.88
N TRP A 108 -24.20 14.84 0.01
CA TRP A 108 -25.33 13.99 -0.30
C TRP A 108 -26.25 14.71 -1.29
N ILE A 109 -25.94 14.66 -2.59
CA ILE A 109 -26.89 15.09 -3.59
C ILE A 109 -27.73 13.85 -3.86
N GLU A 110 -29.00 13.91 -3.48
CA GLU A 110 -30.04 12.92 -3.80
C GLU A 110 -30.27 12.81 -5.33
N ARG A 111 -29.25 12.44 -6.11
CA ARG A 111 -29.39 12.20 -7.54
C ARG A 111 -30.03 10.83 -7.74
N ARG A 112 -31.35 10.80 -7.66
CA ARG A 112 -32.23 9.68 -8.03
C ARG A 112 -32.18 9.31 -9.53
N HIS A 113 -31.29 9.90 -10.31
CA HIS A 113 -31.23 9.70 -11.76
C HIS A 113 -29.80 9.39 -12.18
N MET A 114 -29.60 8.26 -12.85
CA MET A 114 -28.38 8.01 -13.63
C MET A 114 -28.13 9.22 -14.51
N ASP A 115 -27.00 9.89 -14.32
CA ASP A 115 -26.58 10.97 -15.21
C ASP A 115 -26.28 10.33 -16.58
N PRO A 116 -27.07 10.61 -17.64
CA PRO A 116 -26.83 10.02 -18.95
C PRO A 116 -25.44 10.41 -19.48
N GLU A 117 -24.89 11.54 -19.02
CA GLU A 117 -23.55 11.96 -19.39
C GLU A 117 -22.48 11.05 -18.79
N LEU A 118 -22.77 10.25 -17.75
CA LEU A 118 -21.85 9.32 -17.08
C LEU A 118 -21.74 7.95 -17.76
N VAL A 119 -22.70 7.56 -18.60
CA VAL A 119 -22.63 6.32 -19.38
C VAL A 119 -21.44 6.39 -20.36
N VAL A 120 -20.71 5.30 -20.51
CA VAL A 120 -19.64 5.18 -21.52
C VAL A 120 -19.80 3.90 -22.31
N ASP A 121 -19.72 3.95 -23.62
CA ASP A 121 -19.85 2.74 -24.45
C ASP A 121 -18.54 1.93 -24.52
N PHE A 122 -17.44 2.48 -24.02
CA PHE A 122 -16.11 1.91 -24.14
C PHE A 122 -15.55 1.45 -22.81
N LEU A 123 -14.93 0.27 -22.85
CA LEU A 123 -14.27 -0.36 -21.71
C LEU A 123 -12.85 -0.76 -22.10
N TRP A 124 -11.90 -0.54 -21.21
CA TRP A 124 -10.58 -1.16 -21.28
C TRP A 124 -10.53 -2.36 -20.33
N LEU A 125 -10.15 -3.52 -20.86
CA LEU A 125 -10.01 -4.76 -20.10
C LEU A 125 -9.02 -5.70 -20.81
N ASP A 126 -8.27 -6.48 -20.03
CA ASP A 126 -7.10 -7.22 -20.49
C ASP A 126 -7.34 -8.13 -21.69
N VAL A 127 -8.32 -9.05 -21.62
CA VAL A 127 -8.51 -10.08 -22.68
C VAL A 127 -8.89 -9.48 -24.03
N ALA A 128 -9.46 -8.26 -24.04
CA ALA A 128 -9.92 -7.58 -25.24
C ALA A 128 -8.97 -6.47 -25.72
N CYS A 129 -8.19 -5.86 -24.82
CA CYS A 129 -7.39 -4.67 -25.13
C CYS A 129 -5.89 -4.95 -25.17
N ILE A 130 -5.43 -6.03 -24.52
CA ILE A 130 -4.04 -6.47 -24.56
C ILE A 130 -3.92 -7.62 -25.57
N ASP A 131 -2.96 -7.51 -26.48
CA ASP A 131 -2.64 -8.55 -27.46
C ASP A 131 -2.20 -9.83 -26.73
N GLN A 132 -2.98 -10.90 -26.87
CA GLN A 132 -2.76 -12.17 -26.16
C GLN A 132 -1.73 -13.07 -26.84
N GLU A 133 -1.35 -12.78 -28.10
CA GLU A 133 -0.51 -13.65 -28.92
C GLU A 133 0.88 -13.05 -29.20
N HIS A 134 1.04 -11.72 -29.15
CA HIS A 134 2.30 -11.06 -29.47
C HIS A 134 2.94 -10.31 -28.28
N ALA A 135 3.96 -10.95 -27.69
CA ALA A 135 4.69 -10.45 -26.51
C ALA A 135 5.15 -8.98 -26.61
N LYS A 136 5.62 -8.52 -27.77
CA LYS A 136 6.09 -7.13 -27.92
C LYS A 136 4.95 -6.11 -27.87
N THR A 137 3.79 -6.42 -28.45
CA THR A 137 2.61 -5.55 -28.41
C THR A 137 2.00 -5.60 -27.01
N LYS A 138 1.92 -6.81 -26.44
CA LYS A 138 1.49 -7.05 -25.05
C LYS A 138 2.28 -6.18 -24.08
N LEU A 139 3.61 -6.29 -24.06
CA LEU A 139 4.44 -5.50 -23.15
C LEU A 139 4.28 -4.00 -23.38
N ALA A 140 4.17 -3.57 -24.64
CA ALA A 140 4.03 -2.15 -24.93
C ALA A 140 2.66 -1.58 -24.49
N GLU A 141 1.61 -2.40 -24.38
CA GLU A 141 0.35 -2.00 -23.73
C GLU A 141 0.46 -2.06 -22.21
N ILE A 142 1.07 -3.12 -21.67
CA ILE A 142 1.38 -3.25 -20.24
C ILE A 142 2.13 -2.01 -19.76
N ASN A 143 3.18 -1.57 -20.45
CA ASN A 143 3.98 -0.37 -20.14
C ASN A 143 3.18 0.94 -20.11
N ARG A 144 1.89 0.92 -20.50
CA ARG A 144 0.97 2.05 -20.49
C ARG A 144 -0.21 1.88 -19.53
N GLN A 145 -0.35 0.72 -18.88
CA GLN A 145 -1.45 0.43 -17.95
C GLN A 145 -1.68 1.54 -16.91
N ALA A 146 -0.61 2.10 -16.31
CA ALA A 146 -0.76 3.24 -15.39
C ALA A 146 -1.44 4.45 -16.03
N ALA A 147 -1.00 4.88 -17.22
CA ALA A 147 -1.63 5.97 -17.95
C ALA A 147 -3.08 5.61 -18.33
N ILE A 148 -3.33 4.37 -18.74
CA ILE A 148 -4.66 3.89 -19.14
C ILE A 148 -5.65 3.97 -17.97
N PHE A 149 -5.27 3.46 -16.79
CA PHE A 149 -6.11 3.52 -15.59
C PHE A 149 -6.30 4.96 -15.09
N GLN A 150 -5.27 5.81 -15.17
CA GLN A 150 -5.39 7.21 -14.75
C GLN A 150 -6.35 8.01 -15.64
N ASN A 151 -6.34 7.74 -16.95
CA ASN A 151 -7.18 8.43 -17.93
C ASN A 151 -8.57 7.80 -18.10
N SER A 152 -8.84 6.65 -17.46
CA SER A 152 -10.19 6.11 -17.44
C SER A 152 -11.12 7.02 -16.63
N ARG A 153 -12.38 7.12 -17.04
CA ARG A 153 -13.39 7.90 -16.34
C ARG A 153 -13.68 7.29 -14.98
N THR A 154 -14.02 6.00 -14.98
CA THR A 154 -14.25 5.19 -13.79
C THR A 154 -13.45 3.88 -13.89
N SER A 155 -13.16 3.27 -12.75
CA SER A 155 -12.57 1.93 -12.69
C SER A 155 -13.48 1.04 -11.87
N CYS A 156 -13.63 -0.21 -12.29
CA CYS A 156 -14.39 -1.24 -11.61
C CYS A 156 -13.49 -2.42 -11.29
N VAL A 157 -13.79 -3.11 -10.19
CA VAL A 157 -13.13 -4.34 -9.76
C VAL A 157 -14.19 -5.41 -9.66
N TRP A 158 -13.96 -6.52 -10.34
CA TRP A 158 -14.84 -7.68 -10.28
C TRP A 158 -14.09 -8.86 -9.67
N LEU A 159 -14.48 -9.21 -8.44
CA LEU A 159 -13.82 -10.27 -7.68
C LEU A 159 -14.29 -11.68 -8.08
N GLY A 160 -15.38 -11.78 -8.86
CA GLY A 160 -15.90 -13.04 -9.42
C GLY A 160 -16.55 -14.00 -8.43
N HIS A 161 -16.46 -13.76 -7.12
CA HIS A 161 -17.00 -14.65 -6.08
C HIS A 161 -17.97 -13.97 -5.10
N LEU A 162 -18.09 -12.63 -5.14
CA LEU A 162 -19.00 -11.89 -4.26
C LEU A 162 -20.33 -11.61 -4.96
N GLY A 163 -21.42 -12.14 -4.44
CA GLY A 163 -22.78 -11.77 -4.88
C GLY A 163 -23.22 -10.40 -4.35
N HIS A 164 -24.40 -9.95 -4.78
CA HIS A 164 -24.96 -8.65 -4.41
C HIS A 164 -25.15 -8.52 -2.90
N ASP A 165 -25.81 -9.49 -2.25
CA ASP A 165 -26.08 -9.48 -0.81
C ASP A 165 -24.79 -9.43 0.02
N GLN A 166 -23.74 -10.12 -0.43
CA GLN A 166 -22.43 -10.09 0.21
C GLN A 166 -21.78 -8.70 0.11
N LEU A 167 -21.91 -8.03 -1.05
CA LEU A 167 -21.45 -6.64 -1.17
C LEU A 167 -22.26 -5.68 -0.30
N LEU A 168 -23.56 -5.91 -0.11
CA LEU A 168 -24.39 -5.14 0.82
C LEU A 168 -23.90 -5.33 2.27
N GLU A 169 -23.60 -6.56 2.65
CA GLU A 169 -23.06 -6.90 3.96
C GLU A 169 -21.71 -6.21 4.23
N ILE A 170 -20.81 -6.21 3.25
CA ILE A 170 -19.53 -5.50 3.33
C ILE A 170 -19.75 -3.98 3.36
N GLN A 171 -20.71 -3.48 2.59
CA GLN A 171 -21.05 -2.07 2.60
C GLN A 171 -21.54 -1.62 3.97
N ASP A 172 -22.39 -2.40 4.62
CA ASP A 172 -22.88 -2.11 5.96
C ASP A 172 -21.72 -2.13 6.96
N PHE A 173 -20.82 -3.12 6.89
CA PHE A 173 -19.59 -3.14 7.66
C PHE A 173 -18.74 -1.86 7.45
N CYS A 174 -18.62 -1.38 6.22
CA CYS A 174 -17.87 -0.15 5.92
C CYS A 174 -18.53 1.12 6.48
N ARG A 175 -19.86 1.09 6.70
CA ARG A 175 -20.62 2.20 7.29
C ARG A 175 -20.63 2.15 8.82
N GLU A 176 -20.33 1.00 9.43
CA GLU A 176 -20.24 0.88 10.88
C GLU A 176 -19.21 1.87 11.44
N ARG A 177 -19.64 2.71 12.37
CA ARG A 177 -18.76 3.63 13.10
C ARG A 177 -18.14 2.93 14.32
N GLY A 178 -17.05 3.51 14.83
CA GLY A 178 -16.48 3.14 16.12
C GLY A 178 -15.44 2.02 16.10
N TRP A 179 -14.86 1.68 14.94
CA TRP A 179 -13.75 0.72 14.88
C TRP A 179 -12.48 1.19 15.60
N SER A 180 -12.29 2.51 15.74
CA SER A 180 -11.09 3.12 16.30
C SER A 180 -11.16 3.43 17.79
N GLN A 181 -12.26 3.12 18.47
CA GLN A 181 -12.41 3.42 19.90
C GLN A 181 -12.87 2.18 20.65
N LEU A 182 -11.97 1.57 21.42
CA LEU A 182 -12.39 0.73 22.53
C LEU A 182 -13.28 1.60 23.44
N PRO A 183 -14.45 1.11 23.89
CA PRO A 183 -15.25 1.84 24.86
C PRO A 183 -14.51 1.95 26.20
N VAL A 184 -13.66 2.96 26.33
CA VAL A 184 -12.92 3.30 27.54
C VAL A 184 -13.85 4.06 28.49
N ASN A 185 -14.80 3.38 29.14
CA ASN A 185 -15.57 4.05 30.20
C ASN A 185 -16.05 3.15 31.36
N ASN A 186 -15.19 3.15 32.39
CA ASN A 186 -15.43 3.19 33.84
C ASN A 186 -16.48 2.26 34.50
N LYS A 187 -15.93 1.44 35.41
CA LYS A 187 -16.46 0.84 36.65
C LYS A 187 -17.31 -0.45 36.58
N THR A 188 -16.60 -1.55 36.86
CA THR A 188 -16.92 -2.70 37.73
C THR A 188 -18.05 -3.67 37.38
N ASN A 189 -18.91 -3.42 36.39
CA ASN A 189 -19.80 -4.45 35.81
C ASN A 189 -19.74 -4.52 34.27
N LYS A 190 -18.75 -3.85 33.67
CA LYS A 190 -18.62 -3.68 32.21
C LYS A 190 -17.52 -4.51 31.57
N GLU A 191 -16.70 -5.23 32.33
CA GLU A 191 -15.60 -6.01 31.74
C GLU A 191 -16.12 -7.16 30.87
N GLN A 192 -17.14 -7.89 31.34
CA GLN A 192 -17.74 -8.97 30.57
C GLN A 192 -18.52 -8.43 29.35
N GLN A 193 -19.28 -7.35 29.50
CA GLN A 193 -19.96 -6.69 28.38
C GLN A 193 -18.97 -6.11 27.35
N HIS A 194 -17.83 -5.59 27.81
CA HIS A 194 -16.76 -5.10 26.95
C HIS A 194 -16.09 -6.26 26.19
N LEU A 195 -15.80 -7.37 26.88
CA LEU A 195 -15.22 -8.55 26.25
C LEU A 195 -16.18 -9.15 25.21
N GLU A 196 -17.47 -9.25 25.52
CA GLU A 196 -18.51 -9.69 24.58
C GLU A 196 -18.60 -8.75 23.37
N TRP A 197 -18.57 -7.43 23.58
CA TRP A 197 -18.54 -6.44 22.50
C TRP A 197 -17.31 -6.58 21.61
N VAL A 198 -16.11 -6.72 22.22
CA VAL A 198 -14.86 -6.94 21.48
C VAL A 198 -14.95 -8.26 20.70
N GLN A 199 -15.39 -9.35 21.30
CA GLN A 199 -15.55 -10.65 20.64
C GLN A 199 -16.54 -10.61 19.46
N GLN A 200 -17.66 -9.89 19.61
CA GLN A 200 -18.64 -9.70 18.54
C GLN A 200 -18.01 -8.93 17.37
N ARG A 201 -17.31 -7.83 17.66
CA ARG A 201 -16.62 -7.01 16.66
C ARG A 201 -15.52 -7.80 15.95
N LEU A 202 -14.71 -8.55 16.67
CA LEU A 202 -13.64 -9.38 16.10
C LEU A 202 -14.21 -10.51 15.22
N SER A 203 -15.31 -11.12 15.64
CA SER A 203 -16.02 -12.11 14.81
C SER A 203 -16.53 -11.48 13.52
N ARG A 204 -17.10 -10.28 13.61
CA ARG A 204 -17.56 -9.52 12.44
C ARG A 204 -16.43 -9.18 11.48
N VAL A 205 -15.29 -8.70 11.99
CA VAL A 205 -14.09 -8.41 11.17
C VAL A 205 -13.60 -9.65 10.46
N GLN A 206 -13.56 -10.79 11.15
CA GLN A 206 -13.17 -12.04 10.50
C GLN A 206 -14.13 -12.43 9.40
N GLU A 207 -15.44 -12.40 9.63
CA GLU A 207 -16.44 -12.75 8.61
C GLU A 207 -16.22 -11.93 7.35
N ILE A 208 -16.01 -10.62 7.47
CA ILE A 208 -15.77 -9.74 6.33
C ILE A 208 -14.41 -10.00 5.68
N VAL A 209 -13.34 -10.21 6.45
CA VAL A 209 -12.03 -10.57 5.90
C VAL A 209 -12.08 -11.89 5.16
N GLU A 210 -12.76 -12.89 5.70
CA GLU A 210 -12.94 -14.18 5.03
C GLU A 210 -13.83 -14.08 3.80
N LEU A 211 -14.89 -13.27 3.86
CA LEU A 211 -15.79 -13.04 2.76
C LEU A 211 -15.08 -12.36 1.58
N VAL A 212 -14.30 -11.31 1.86
CA VAL A 212 -13.67 -10.47 0.83
C VAL A 212 -12.34 -11.04 0.33
N LEU A 213 -11.49 -11.49 1.26
CA LEU A 213 -10.12 -11.87 0.95
C LEU A 213 -9.95 -13.34 0.68
N LEU A 214 -10.93 -14.21 0.97
CA LEU A 214 -10.77 -15.65 0.76
C LEU A 214 -11.83 -16.15 -0.21
N ASN A 215 -11.36 -16.95 -1.17
CA ASN A 215 -12.29 -17.66 -2.04
C ASN A 215 -12.63 -19.00 -1.39
N LYS A 216 -13.91 -19.21 -1.06
CA LYS A 216 -14.42 -20.56 -0.77
C LYS A 216 -14.51 -21.28 -2.10
N GLN A 217 -13.46 -21.98 -2.51
CA GLN A 217 -13.64 -22.95 -3.58
C GLN A 217 -14.69 -23.96 -3.13
N GLU A 218 -15.65 -24.28 -4.01
CA GLU A 218 -16.62 -25.38 -3.86
C GLU A 218 -15.90 -26.73 -3.92
N SER A 219 -14.98 -26.96 -3.00
CA SER A 219 -14.42 -28.26 -2.72
C SER A 219 -15.25 -28.87 -1.60
N ASP A 220 -15.77 -30.07 -1.83
CA ASP A 220 -16.42 -30.89 -0.79
C ASP A 220 -15.47 -31.23 0.37
N ASP A 221 -14.16 -31.02 0.17
CA ASP A 221 -13.15 -31.15 1.20
C ASP A 221 -13.19 -29.95 2.16
N LYS A 222 -13.74 -30.18 3.35
CA LYS A 222 -13.79 -29.19 4.45
C LYS A 222 -12.39 -28.75 4.90
N ASP A 223 -11.34 -29.50 4.56
CA ASP A 223 -9.95 -29.20 4.87
C ASP A 223 -9.21 -28.51 3.70
N ALA A 224 -9.87 -28.26 2.56
CA ALA A 224 -9.27 -27.48 1.48
C ALA A 224 -8.92 -26.07 2.00
N ALA A 225 -7.62 -25.81 2.11
CA ALA A 225 -7.11 -24.55 2.62
C ALA A 225 -7.73 -23.38 1.85
N ARG A 226 -8.46 -22.51 2.57
CA ARG A 226 -9.01 -21.28 1.99
C ARG A 226 -7.85 -20.46 1.44
N THR A 227 -7.82 -20.31 0.12
CA THR A 227 -6.79 -19.51 -0.55
C THR A 227 -7.23 -18.06 -0.63
N MET A 228 -6.24 -17.17 -0.64
CA MET A 228 -6.44 -15.75 -0.90
C MET A 228 -7.19 -15.59 -2.24
N ALA A 229 -8.22 -14.75 -2.24
CA ALA A 229 -9.02 -14.50 -3.41
C ALA A 229 -8.10 -14.07 -4.56
N PRO A 230 -8.34 -14.52 -5.81
CA PRO A 230 -7.36 -14.43 -6.88
C PRO A 230 -6.94 -13.00 -7.21
N TRP A 231 -7.88 -12.06 -7.05
CA TRP A 231 -7.61 -10.64 -7.14
C TRP A 231 -6.64 -10.22 -6.03
N PHE A 232 -6.95 -10.44 -4.75
CA PHE A 232 -6.03 -10.18 -3.64
C PHE A 232 -4.81 -11.12 -3.55
N SER A 233 -4.51 -11.94 -4.54
CA SER A 233 -3.19 -12.58 -4.66
C SER A 233 -2.45 -12.12 -5.89
N SER A 234 -3.09 -11.42 -6.84
CA SER A 234 -2.46 -11.02 -8.10
C SER A 234 -1.61 -9.76 -7.94
N LEU A 235 -0.34 -9.83 -8.36
CA LEU A 235 0.55 -8.67 -8.41
C LEU A 235 -0.02 -7.53 -9.27
N TRP A 236 -0.55 -7.86 -10.46
CA TRP A 236 -1.11 -6.87 -11.39
C TRP A 236 -2.25 -6.08 -10.75
N THR A 237 -3.13 -6.75 -10.01
CA THR A 237 -4.26 -6.09 -9.36
C THR A 237 -3.84 -5.19 -8.19
N LEU A 238 -2.70 -5.45 -7.54
CA LEU A 238 -2.15 -4.54 -6.52
C LEU A 238 -1.77 -3.20 -7.15
N GLN A 239 -1.14 -3.22 -8.33
CA GLN A 239 -0.84 -2.01 -9.09
C GLN A 239 -2.13 -1.28 -9.47
N GLU A 240 -3.12 -1.99 -9.97
CA GLU A 240 -4.40 -1.41 -10.39
C GLU A 240 -5.17 -0.78 -9.21
N ALA A 241 -5.15 -1.45 -8.05
CA ALA A 241 -5.71 -0.95 -6.80
C ALA A 241 -5.05 0.36 -6.36
N TYR A 242 -3.72 0.43 -6.48
CA TYR A 242 -2.96 1.63 -6.16
C TYR A 242 -3.29 2.80 -7.08
N LEU A 243 -3.40 2.52 -8.38
CA LEU A 243 -3.72 3.52 -9.40
C LEU A 243 -5.16 4.02 -9.28
N ARG A 244 -6.09 3.15 -8.83
CA ARG A 244 -7.52 3.45 -8.73
C ARG A 244 -8.11 2.95 -7.41
N PRO A 245 -7.77 3.60 -6.27
CA PRO A 245 -8.33 3.24 -4.97
C PRO A 245 -9.84 3.48 -4.89
N HIS A 246 -10.38 4.30 -5.78
CA HIS A 246 -11.82 4.55 -5.92
C HIS A 246 -12.52 3.58 -6.86
N SER A 247 -11.89 2.46 -7.23
CA SER A 247 -12.55 1.49 -8.09
C SER A 247 -13.79 0.91 -7.39
N CYS A 248 -14.88 0.82 -8.13
CA CYS A 248 -16.15 0.30 -7.65
C CYS A 248 -16.11 -1.23 -7.65
N LEU A 249 -16.56 -1.86 -6.56
CA LEU A 249 -16.70 -3.32 -6.48
C LEU A 249 -17.99 -3.73 -7.18
N LEU A 250 -17.87 -4.62 -8.16
CA LEU A 250 -19.02 -5.18 -8.89
C LEU A 250 -19.40 -6.56 -8.32
N PRO A 251 -20.69 -6.85 -8.18
CA PRO A 251 -21.16 -8.17 -7.77
C PRO A 251 -20.93 -9.23 -8.86
N ARG A 252 -21.01 -10.51 -8.51
CA ARG A 252 -20.93 -11.65 -9.43
C ARG A 252 -22.21 -11.76 -10.25
N ASP A 253 -23.35 -11.66 -9.59
CA ASP A 253 -24.74 -11.67 -10.07
C ASP A 253 -25.16 -10.30 -10.66
N CYS A 254 -24.33 -9.75 -11.56
CA CYS A 254 -24.61 -8.46 -12.23
C CYS A 254 -25.89 -8.47 -13.10
N LEU A 255 -26.42 -9.65 -13.46
CA LEU A 255 -27.57 -9.77 -14.37
C LEU A 255 -28.82 -9.11 -13.79
N ASP A 256 -29.10 -9.35 -12.51
CA ASP A 256 -30.30 -8.83 -11.84
C ASP A 256 -30.28 -7.30 -11.74
N MET A 257 -29.08 -6.71 -11.69
CA MET A 257 -28.90 -5.25 -11.67
C MET A 257 -29.14 -4.58 -13.04
N LEU A 258 -29.03 -5.31 -14.15
CA LEU A 258 -29.23 -4.76 -15.49
C LEU A 258 -30.71 -4.73 -15.91
N ASP A 259 -31.51 -5.69 -15.43
CA ASP A 259 -32.91 -5.87 -15.83
C ASP A 259 -33.91 -5.32 -14.79
N GLY A 260 -33.46 -4.98 -13.58
CA GLY A 260 -34.30 -4.39 -12.54
C GLY A 260 -34.82 -2.99 -12.93
N PRO A 261 -36.06 -2.63 -12.54
CA PRO A 261 -36.53 -1.25 -12.69
C PRO A 261 -35.52 -0.34 -12.00
N ALA A 262 -34.91 0.55 -12.78
CA ALA A 262 -33.93 1.48 -12.26
C ALA A 262 -34.41 2.11 -10.93
N ALA A 263 -33.49 2.21 -9.98
CA ALA A 263 -33.43 3.41 -9.14
C ALA A 263 -34.54 3.61 -8.08
N GLY A 264 -34.84 2.59 -7.27
CA GLY A 264 -35.54 2.80 -5.99
C GLY A 264 -34.58 3.13 -4.83
N SER A 265 -33.52 2.34 -4.66
CA SER A 265 -32.51 2.57 -3.62
C SER A 265 -31.30 3.26 -4.23
N SER A 266 -31.04 4.50 -3.78
CA SER A 266 -29.82 5.27 -4.05
C SER A 266 -28.61 4.63 -3.38
N GLN A 267 -28.31 3.38 -3.71
CA GLN A 267 -27.24 2.65 -3.06
C GLN A 267 -25.93 3.01 -3.74
N ARG A 268 -25.19 3.91 -3.10
CA ARG A 268 -23.79 4.19 -3.46
C ARG A 268 -23.04 2.87 -3.63
N MET A 269 -22.31 2.69 -4.72
CA MET A 269 -21.49 1.49 -4.87
C MET A 269 -20.33 1.49 -3.87
N LEU A 270 -20.03 0.30 -3.34
CA LEU A 270 -18.87 0.08 -2.48
C LEU A 270 -17.59 0.25 -3.31
N THR A 271 -16.61 1.00 -2.79
CA THR A 271 -15.30 1.17 -3.44
C THR A 271 -14.20 0.43 -2.70
N LEU A 272 -13.07 0.18 -3.38
CA LEU A 272 -11.85 -0.33 -2.73
C LEU A 272 -11.39 0.55 -1.57
N ARG A 273 -11.53 1.88 -1.70
CA ARG A 273 -11.18 2.83 -0.64
C ARG A 273 -12.08 2.63 0.57
N ASP A 274 -13.38 2.48 0.38
CA ASP A 274 -14.32 2.27 1.49
C ASP A 274 -13.96 1.00 2.26
N LEU A 275 -13.70 -0.08 1.54
CA LEU A 275 -13.22 -1.34 2.12
C LEU A 275 -11.90 -1.14 2.91
N ASN A 276 -10.94 -0.43 2.34
CA ASN A 276 -9.64 -0.20 2.98
C ASN A 276 -9.75 0.69 4.23
N MET A 277 -10.56 1.75 4.16
CA MET A 277 -10.85 2.65 5.30
C MET A 277 -11.53 1.92 6.45
N ALA A 278 -12.31 0.86 6.19
CA ALA A 278 -12.98 0.07 7.20
C ALA A 278 -12.08 -1.03 7.79
N LEU A 279 -11.35 -1.76 6.94
CA LEU A 279 -10.52 -2.88 7.38
C LEU A 279 -9.29 -2.45 8.20
N LEU A 280 -8.74 -1.25 7.99
CA LEU A 280 -7.52 -0.86 8.70
C LEU A 280 -7.72 -0.53 10.17
N PRO A 281 -8.72 0.27 10.57
CA PRO A 281 -9.09 0.43 11.97
C PRO A 281 -9.43 -0.92 12.63
N ALA A 282 -10.11 -1.81 11.90
CA ALA A 282 -10.41 -3.15 12.39
C ALA A 282 -9.13 -4.00 12.66
N VAL A 283 -8.13 -3.93 11.77
CA VAL A 283 -6.83 -4.59 12.00
C VAL A 283 -6.04 -3.93 13.13
N ALA A 284 -6.13 -2.60 13.28
CA ALA A 284 -5.54 -1.91 14.43
C ALA A 284 -6.13 -2.42 15.74
N LEU A 285 -7.46 -2.58 15.81
CA LEU A 285 -8.15 -3.19 16.94
C LEU A 285 -7.67 -4.63 17.20
N CYS A 286 -7.50 -5.46 16.16
CA CYS A 286 -6.95 -6.81 16.31
C CYS A 286 -5.55 -6.77 16.96
N ASN A 287 -4.68 -5.87 16.50
CA ASN A 287 -3.32 -5.74 17.04
C ASN A 287 -3.32 -5.25 18.49
N GLU A 288 -4.20 -4.30 18.83
CA GLU A 288 -4.37 -3.82 20.19
C GLU A 288 -4.88 -4.94 21.11
N CYS A 289 -5.86 -5.72 20.66
CA CYS A 289 -6.36 -6.89 21.39
C CYS A 289 -5.24 -7.92 21.63
N VAL A 290 -4.39 -8.20 20.63
CA VAL A 290 -3.22 -9.07 20.80
C VAL A 290 -2.25 -8.51 21.84
N ALA A 291 -1.98 -7.20 21.82
CA ALA A 291 -1.06 -6.56 22.76
C ALA A 291 -1.60 -6.55 24.20
N LEU A 292 -2.91 -6.44 24.36
CA LEU A 292 -3.59 -6.43 25.66
C LEU A 292 -3.97 -7.84 26.16
N ASP A 293 -3.64 -8.88 25.41
CA ASP A 293 -4.03 -10.27 25.67
C ASP A 293 -5.55 -10.52 25.73
N VAL A 294 -6.28 -9.82 24.86
CA VAL A 294 -7.74 -9.91 24.76
C VAL A 294 -8.11 -10.79 23.56
N GLY A 295 -8.69 -11.96 23.83
CA GLY A 295 -9.19 -12.87 22.82
C GLY A 295 -8.13 -13.82 22.21
N PRO A 296 -8.54 -14.63 21.22
CA PRO A 296 -7.68 -15.66 20.64
C PRO A 296 -6.56 -15.07 19.77
N ARG A 297 -5.35 -14.93 20.33
CA ARG A 297 -4.18 -14.32 19.68
C ARG A 297 -3.91 -14.82 18.26
N ASP A 298 -3.93 -16.14 18.05
CA ASP A 298 -3.61 -16.75 16.75
C ASP A 298 -4.62 -16.36 15.68
N ARG A 299 -5.90 -16.32 16.05
CA ARG A 299 -6.99 -15.89 15.18
C ARG A 299 -6.85 -14.40 14.81
N LEU A 300 -6.52 -13.55 15.78
CA LEU A 300 -6.33 -12.11 15.54
C LEU A 300 -5.12 -11.80 14.65
N ARG A 301 -4.01 -12.51 14.88
CA ARG A 301 -2.83 -12.42 14.00
C ARG A 301 -3.15 -12.89 12.59
N ALA A 302 -3.83 -14.02 12.44
CA ALA A 302 -4.22 -14.52 11.13
C ALA A 302 -5.10 -13.54 10.34
N ILE A 303 -5.97 -12.77 11.00
CA ILE A 303 -6.75 -11.69 10.36
C ILE A 303 -5.82 -10.57 9.89
N ALA A 304 -4.96 -10.07 10.77
CA ALA A 304 -4.02 -8.99 10.46
C ALA A 304 -3.06 -9.39 9.33
N ASP A 305 -2.55 -10.62 9.36
CA ASP A 305 -1.64 -11.19 8.38
C ASP A 305 -2.32 -11.26 7.01
N LYS A 306 -3.57 -11.75 6.92
CA LYS A 306 -4.32 -11.78 5.64
C LYS A 306 -4.50 -10.39 5.03
N VAL A 307 -4.84 -9.39 5.83
CA VAL A 307 -4.99 -8.00 5.34
C VAL A 307 -3.65 -7.43 4.88
N HIS A 308 -2.56 -7.78 5.56
CA HIS A 308 -1.20 -7.39 5.20
C HIS A 308 -0.67 -8.11 3.94
N GLU A 309 -0.87 -9.41 3.82
CA GLU A 309 -0.61 -10.21 2.62
C GLU A 309 -1.41 -9.68 1.43
N ALA A 310 -2.65 -9.27 1.67
CA ALA A 310 -3.51 -8.63 0.69
C ALA A 310 -3.09 -7.20 0.33
N GLY A 311 -2.01 -6.65 0.92
CA GLY A 311 -1.45 -5.34 0.59
C GLY A 311 -2.38 -4.14 0.87
N LEU A 312 -3.47 -4.34 1.61
CA LEU A 312 -4.48 -3.30 1.85
C LEU A 312 -3.92 -2.17 2.73
N ARG A 313 -3.10 -2.53 3.73
CA ARG A 313 -2.39 -1.56 4.57
C ARG A 313 -1.51 -0.62 3.76
N GLU A 314 -0.77 -1.16 2.80
CA GLU A 314 0.11 -0.38 1.94
C GLU A 314 -0.65 0.45 0.91
N LEU A 315 -1.82 -0.03 0.46
CA LEU A 315 -2.73 0.77 -0.36
C LEU A 315 -3.25 2.01 0.36
N TYR A 316 -3.39 1.96 1.68
CA TYR A 316 -3.86 3.11 2.46
C TYR A 316 -2.79 4.16 2.68
N SER A 317 -1.52 3.76 2.85
CA SER A 317 -0.42 4.71 3.00
C SER A 317 -0.18 5.53 1.73
N LYS A 318 -0.72 5.09 0.58
CA LYS A 318 -0.50 5.69 -0.75
C LYS A 318 0.99 5.80 -1.14
N SER A 319 1.88 5.16 -0.39
CA SER A 319 3.31 5.16 -0.67
C SER A 319 3.62 4.15 -1.77
N PRO A 320 4.22 4.56 -2.91
CA PRO A 320 4.57 3.63 -3.97
C PRO A 320 5.64 2.62 -3.48
N PHE A 321 6.46 3.00 -2.50
CA PHE A 321 7.44 2.11 -1.89
C PHE A 321 6.81 1.08 -0.94
N ALA A 322 5.74 1.45 -0.22
CA ALA A 322 4.97 0.50 0.57
C ALA A 322 4.36 -0.55 -0.35
N ILE A 323 3.80 -0.09 -1.47
CA ILE A 323 3.23 -0.97 -2.50
C ILE A 323 4.27 -1.86 -3.14
N PHE A 324 5.47 -1.34 -3.41
CA PHE A 324 6.58 -2.14 -3.91
C PHE A 324 6.99 -3.24 -2.92
N ALA A 325 7.03 -2.95 -1.62
CA ALA A 325 7.26 -3.96 -0.60
C ALA A 325 6.12 -4.98 -0.55
N ALA A 326 4.85 -4.54 -0.57
CA ALA A 326 3.68 -5.42 -0.61
C ALA A 326 3.65 -6.31 -1.87
N SER A 327 4.24 -5.83 -2.95
CA SER A 327 4.34 -6.55 -4.22
C SER A 327 5.07 -7.89 -4.08
N SER A 328 5.98 -8.05 -3.10
CA SER A 328 6.72 -9.29 -2.87
C SER A 328 5.85 -10.42 -2.31
N ARG A 329 4.74 -10.07 -1.64
CA ARG A 329 3.79 -11.03 -1.06
C ARG A 329 2.72 -11.52 -2.04
N ARG A 330 2.55 -10.82 -3.17
CA ARG A 330 1.63 -11.24 -4.24
C ARG A 330 2.20 -12.39 -5.04
N GLU A 331 1.38 -13.02 -5.85
CA GLU A 331 1.77 -14.03 -6.83
C GLU A 331 2.06 -13.37 -8.18
N ALA A 332 3.10 -13.87 -8.83
CA ALA A 332 3.48 -13.55 -10.20
C ALA A 332 3.82 -14.84 -10.92
N TRP A 333 3.18 -15.08 -12.07
CA TRP A 333 3.39 -16.31 -12.85
C TRP A 333 4.71 -16.30 -13.61
N ASP A 334 5.02 -15.18 -14.27
CA ASP A 334 6.35 -14.95 -14.80
C ASP A 334 7.20 -14.24 -13.73
N PRO A 335 8.38 -14.75 -13.36
CA PRO A 335 9.28 -14.06 -12.44
C PRO A 335 9.65 -12.63 -12.86
N CYS A 336 9.57 -12.28 -14.15
CA CYS A 336 9.76 -10.92 -14.66
C CYS A 336 8.60 -9.99 -14.31
N ASP A 337 7.38 -10.51 -14.14
CA ASP A 337 6.20 -9.73 -13.78
C ASP A 337 6.36 -9.06 -12.41
N ARG A 338 7.20 -9.61 -11.52
CA ARG A 338 7.61 -8.96 -10.25
C ARG A 338 8.15 -7.54 -10.46
N VAL A 339 8.71 -7.26 -11.63
CA VAL A 339 9.21 -5.94 -11.99
C VAL A 339 8.19 -5.22 -12.87
N TYR A 340 7.68 -5.88 -13.91
CA TYR A 340 6.76 -5.22 -14.86
C TYR A 340 5.44 -4.80 -14.22
N GLY A 341 4.89 -5.60 -13.32
CA GLY A 341 3.63 -5.34 -12.62
C GLY A 341 3.74 -4.38 -11.45
N ILE A 342 4.88 -3.72 -11.26
CA ILE A 342 5.04 -2.71 -10.23
C ILE A 342 5.77 -1.45 -10.70
N MET A 343 6.66 -1.54 -11.69
CA MET A 343 7.48 -0.41 -12.15
C MET A 343 6.65 0.82 -12.57
N GLN A 344 5.41 0.62 -13.00
CA GLN A 344 4.59 1.69 -13.53
C GLN A 344 4.02 2.62 -12.46
N ILE A 345 3.92 2.17 -11.21
CA ILE A 345 3.52 3.07 -10.11
C ILE A 345 4.55 4.19 -9.91
N PHE A 346 5.78 3.98 -10.37
CA PHE A 346 6.88 4.95 -10.33
C PHE A 346 7.03 5.75 -11.63
N GLY A 347 6.18 5.50 -12.64
CA GLY A 347 6.36 6.08 -13.98
C GLY A 347 7.59 5.53 -14.73
N ILE A 348 8.11 4.36 -14.32
CA ILE A 348 9.30 3.76 -14.92
C ILE A 348 8.91 2.75 -16.00
N GLN A 349 9.63 2.78 -17.13
CA GLN A 349 9.53 1.79 -18.19
C GLN A 349 10.86 1.06 -18.38
N LEU A 350 10.78 -0.26 -18.55
CA LEU A 350 11.93 -1.14 -18.78
C LEU A 350 11.77 -1.91 -20.11
N PRO A 351 12.88 -2.28 -20.78
CA PRO A 351 12.85 -2.98 -22.04
C PRO A 351 12.62 -4.50 -21.87
N LEU A 352 11.98 -5.13 -22.85
CA LEU A 352 11.84 -6.60 -22.91
C LEU A 352 13.17 -7.32 -23.12
N ARG A 353 14.06 -6.68 -23.89
CA ARG A 353 15.29 -7.28 -24.41
C ARG A 353 16.49 -6.42 -24.07
N ARG A 354 17.61 -7.09 -23.78
CA ARG A 354 18.90 -6.46 -23.55
C ARG A 354 19.36 -5.68 -24.77
N ARG A 355 20.06 -4.58 -24.50
CA ARG A 355 20.70 -3.77 -25.54
C ARG A 355 21.95 -4.51 -26.01
N GLY A 356 22.04 -4.74 -27.32
CA GLY A 356 23.19 -5.40 -27.96
C GLY A 356 22.86 -6.78 -28.52
N ASP A 357 22.46 -7.73 -27.67
CA ASP A 357 22.26 -9.13 -28.09
C ASP A 357 20.80 -9.50 -28.39
N GLY A 358 19.84 -8.64 -28.03
CA GLY A 358 18.42 -8.87 -28.28
C GLY A 358 17.80 -10.03 -27.49
N LYS A 359 18.50 -10.57 -26.48
CA LYS A 359 17.96 -11.60 -25.58
C LYS A 359 16.96 -10.99 -24.60
N SER A 360 15.98 -11.76 -24.16
CA SER A 360 15.05 -11.32 -23.11
C SER A 360 15.81 -10.99 -21.82
N CYS A 361 15.40 -9.93 -21.13
CA CYS A 361 15.98 -9.58 -19.84
C CYS A 361 15.61 -10.64 -18.80
N THR A 362 16.57 -11.00 -17.94
CA THR A 362 16.31 -11.88 -16.81
C THR A 362 15.62 -11.10 -15.66
N PRO A 363 14.95 -11.79 -14.72
CA PRO A 363 14.36 -11.13 -13.56
C PRO A 363 15.37 -10.34 -12.71
N ALA A 364 16.63 -10.81 -12.64
CA ALA A 364 17.69 -10.14 -11.91
C ALA A 364 18.13 -8.85 -12.61
N GLU A 365 18.31 -8.88 -13.93
CA GLU A 365 18.63 -7.71 -14.75
C GLU A 365 17.52 -6.65 -14.64
N LEU A 366 16.25 -7.06 -14.75
CA LEU A 366 15.12 -6.14 -14.61
C LEU A 366 15.06 -5.49 -13.22
N ARG A 367 15.30 -6.25 -12.15
CA ARG A 367 15.35 -5.72 -10.78
C ARG A 367 16.49 -4.71 -10.60
N GLN A 368 17.65 -5.01 -11.16
CA GLN A 368 18.78 -4.09 -11.14
C GLN A 368 18.41 -2.79 -11.88
N MET A 369 17.93 -2.89 -13.12
CA MET A 369 17.53 -1.72 -13.91
C MET A 369 16.44 -0.88 -13.23
N LEU A 370 15.47 -1.53 -12.57
CA LEU A 370 14.45 -0.82 -11.80
C LEU A 370 15.09 -0.07 -10.63
N SER A 371 15.94 -0.73 -9.85
CA SER A 371 16.61 -0.13 -8.69
C SER A 371 17.47 1.07 -9.08
N GLU A 372 18.23 0.96 -10.17
CA GLU A 372 19.05 2.05 -10.73
C GLU A 372 18.17 3.25 -11.08
N LYS A 373 17.04 3.03 -11.75
CA LYS A 373 16.10 4.10 -12.12
C LYS A 373 15.38 4.70 -10.91
N LEU A 374 15.02 3.88 -9.93
CA LEU A 374 14.41 4.35 -8.69
C LEU A 374 15.37 5.26 -7.93
N LEU A 375 16.63 4.85 -7.75
CA LEU A 375 17.62 5.67 -7.05
C LEU A 375 17.84 7.02 -7.74
N LEU A 376 17.90 7.03 -9.08
CA LEU A 376 18.03 8.28 -9.85
C LEU A 376 16.78 9.17 -9.76
N ALA A 377 15.59 8.60 -9.66
CA ALA A 377 14.33 9.35 -9.65
C ALA A 377 13.84 9.73 -8.24
N TYR A 378 14.23 8.96 -7.22
CA TYR A 378 13.75 9.03 -5.84
C TYR A 378 14.92 8.74 -4.87
N PRO A 379 15.98 9.56 -4.89
CA PRO A 379 17.22 9.23 -4.19
C PRO A 379 17.08 9.17 -2.68
N VAL A 380 16.16 9.93 -2.11
CA VAL A 380 15.93 9.93 -0.67
C VAL A 380 15.03 8.77 -0.29
N GLU A 381 13.88 8.63 -0.95
CA GLU A 381 12.86 7.64 -0.61
C GLU A 381 13.36 6.21 -0.84
N THR A 382 14.25 6.01 -1.82
CA THR A 382 14.92 4.72 -2.03
C THR A 382 15.92 4.35 -0.94
N GLN A 383 16.22 5.24 -0.01
CA GLN A 383 17.02 4.92 1.19
C GLN A 383 16.16 4.79 2.45
N LEU A 384 14.84 5.04 2.37
CA LEU A 384 13.91 4.97 3.50
C LEU A 384 13.32 3.57 3.71
N PHE A 385 14.16 2.54 3.68
CA PHE A 385 13.71 1.16 3.90
C PHE A 385 14.71 0.38 4.75
N VAL A 386 14.24 -0.69 5.38
CA VAL A 386 15.07 -1.65 6.09
C VAL A 386 14.93 -3.02 5.44
N HIS A 387 16.02 -3.79 5.43
CA HIS A 387 15.96 -5.19 5.04
C HIS A 387 15.56 -6.03 6.26
N THR A 388 14.42 -6.73 6.16
CA THR A 388 13.97 -7.70 7.18
C THR A 388 14.81 -8.98 7.16
N GLU A 389 15.53 -9.22 6.06
CA GLU A 389 16.48 -10.31 5.89
C GLU A 389 17.74 -9.79 5.20
N PRO A 390 18.95 -10.19 5.63
CA PRO A 390 20.20 -9.79 4.98
C PRO A 390 20.19 -10.09 3.47
N PRO A 391 20.51 -9.12 2.61
CA PRO A 391 20.62 -9.36 1.17
C PRO A 391 21.70 -10.41 0.88
N ARG A 392 21.40 -11.34 -0.05
CA ARG A 392 22.35 -12.39 -0.46
C ARG A 392 23.64 -11.81 -1.05
N ASP A 393 23.53 -10.70 -1.76
CA ASP A 393 24.65 -9.95 -2.30
C ASP A 393 24.87 -8.68 -1.46
N PRO A 394 25.99 -8.55 -0.71
CA PRO A 394 26.31 -7.35 0.06
C PRO A 394 26.32 -6.06 -0.77
N MET A 395 26.62 -6.13 -2.08
CA MET A 395 26.63 -4.98 -2.98
C MET A 395 25.22 -4.54 -3.43
N SER A 396 24.19 -5.29 -3.04
CA SER A 396 22.79 -5.03 -3.38
C SER A 396 21.99 -4.38 -2.24
N LYS A 397 22.62 -4.03 -1.10
CA LYS A 397 21.96 -3.45 0.09
C LYS A 397 21.25 -2.11 -0.15
N TRP A 398 21.63 -1.38 -1.19
CA TRP A 398 20.97 -0.13 -1.59
C TRP A 398 19.69 -0.36 -2.40
N ARG A 399 19.45 -1.61 -2.86
CA ARG A 399 18.34 -1.97 -3.73
C ARG A 399 17.14 -2.39 -2.89
N ILE A 400 15.98 -1.85 -3.22
CA ILE A 400 14.72 -2.29 -2.62
C ILE A 400 14.43 -3.71 -3.14
N GLY A 401 14.40 -4.67 -2.22
CA GLY A 401 14.21 -6.09 -2.52
C GLY A 401 12.90 -6.64 -1.96
N SER A 402 12.70 -7.96 -2.10
CA SER A 402 11.53 -8.64 -1.53
C SER A 402 11.51 -8.63 0.01
N SER A 403 12.68 -8.49 0.64
CA SER A 403 12.85 -8.33 2.09
C SER A 403 12.86 -6.86 2.54
N ALA A 404 12.61 -5.91 1.64
CA ALA A 404 12.53 -4.51 2.04
C ALA A 404 11.19 -4.26 2.75
N ALA A 405 11.24 -3.59 3.89
CA ALA A 405 10.09 -3.05 4.59
C ALA A 405 10.29 -1.56 4.82
N LEU A 406 9.22 -0.78 4.67
CA LEU A 406 9.22 0.58 5.16
C LEU A 406 9.07 0.56 6.68
N PRO A 407 9.90 1.28 7.44
CA PRO A 407 9.67 1.51 8.85
C PRO A 407 8.25 2.08 9.10
N ARG A 408 7.66 1.79 10.26
CA ARG A 408 6.26 2.17 10.54
C ARG A 408 6.03 3.68 10.41
N TRP A 409 6.89 4.49 11.03
CA TRP A 409 6.85 5.95 10.95
C TRP A 409 6.91 6.47 9.50
N ALA A 410 7.64 5.79 8.60
CA ALA A 410 7.72 6.20 7.20
C ALA A 410 6.38 6.02 6.47
N ASN A 411 5.50 5.11 6.93
CA ASN A 411 4.14 5.01 6.39
C ASN A 411 3.24 6.14 6.89
N ASP A 412 3.47 6.63 8.11
CA ASP A 412 2.66 7.68 8.73
C ASP A 412 3.02 9.07 8.17
N LEU A 413 4.29 9.31 7.84
CA LEU A 413 4.74 10.52 7.14
C LEU A 413 4.11 10.70 5.75
N VAL A 414 3.81 9.60 5.05
CA VAL A 414 3.17 9.63 3.71
C VAL A 414 1.63 9.61 3.82
N GLY A 415 1.10 9.70 5.05
CA GLY A 415 -0.30 9.47 5.38
C GLY A 415 -1.33 10.33 4.59
N PRO A 416 -2.60 9.88 4.56
CA PRO A 416 -3.64 10.42 3.69
C PRO A 416 -4.06 11.88 3.95
N ALA A 417 -3.53 12.53 4.99
CA ALA A 417 -3.93 13.86 5.43
C ALA A 417 -3.63 14.99 4.41
N ARG A 418 -2.83 14.75 3.36
CA ARG A 418 -2.44 15.79 2.39
C ARG A 418 -2.76 15.52 0.92
N SER A 419 -3.34 14.37 0.53
CA SER A 419 -3.55 14.02 -0.89
C SER A 419 -4.97 13.50 -1.20
N SER A 420 -5.99 14.35 -1.07
CA SER A 420 -7.27 14.11 -1.76
C SER A 420 -7.14 14.32 -3.28
N GLU A 421 -6.09 15.00 -3.74
CA GLU A 421 -5.83 15.21 -5.15
C GLU A 421 -5.33 13.93 -5.82
N ARG A 422 -5.78 13.70 -7.06
CA ARG A 422 -5.22 12.66 -7.94
C ARG A 422 -3.71 12.79 -7.86
N VAL A 423 -3.02 11.70 -7.52
CA VAL A 423 -1.56 11.74 -7.48
C VAL A 423 -1.07 12.03 -8.89
N HIS A 424 -0.69 13.29 -9.14
CA HIS A 424 -0.20 13.74 -10.43
C HIS A 424 1.28 13.38 -10.53
N TRP A 425 1.56 12.15 -10.98
CA TRP A 425 2.93 11.61 -11.12
C TRP A 425 3.79 12.35 -12.14
N GLU A 426 3.17 13.12 -13.04
CA GLU A 426 3.87 13.83 -14.12
C GLU A 426 4.73 15.00 -13.62
N ARG A 427 4.60 15.39 -12.34
CA ARG A 427 5.46 16.41 -11.74
C ARG A 427 6.06 15.88 -10.45
N PRO A 428 7.41 15.87 -10.32
CA PRO A 428 8.05 15.77 -9.01
C PRO A 428 7.39 16.81 -8.11
N HIS A 429 6.88 16.38 -6.95
CA HIS A 429 6.36 17.32 -5.95
C HIS A 429 7.46 18.38 -5.70
N PRO A 430 7.17 19.68 -5.80
CA PRO A 430 8.20 20.72 -5.70
C PRO A 430 8.95 20.70 -4.36
N ALA A 431 8.35 20.09 -3.33
CA ALA A 431 8.95 19.86 -2.01
C ALA A 431 9.57 18.45 -1.84
N ARG A 432 10.17 17.86 -2.88
CA ARG A 432 10.91 16.60 -2.67
C ARG A 432 12.13 16.87 -1.77
N PRO A 433 12.39 16.00 -0.78
CA PRO A 433 13.59 16.13 0.02
C PRO A 433 14.82 16.07 -0.89
N LEU A 434 15.72 17.04 -0.73
CA LEU A 434 16.97 17.06 -1.48
C LEU A 434 17.91 15.99 -0.89
N PRO A 435 18.57 15.20 -1.74
CA PRO A 435 19.56 14.26 -1.25
C PRO A 435 20.74 15.02 -0.64
N LEU A 436 21.04 14.73 0.63
CA LEU A 436 22.19 15.32 1.34
C LEU A 436 23.53 14.70 0.90
N CYS A 437 23.50 13.54 0.23
CA CYS A 437 24.66 12.91 -0.37
C CYS A 437 24.66 13.06 -1.89
N ARG A 438 25.85 13.15 -2.47
CA ARG A 438 26.05 12.94 -3.90
C ARG A 438 25.96 11.45 -4.17
N PHE A 439 25.31 11.06 -5.25
CA PHE A 439 25.22 9.66 -5.63
C PHE A 439 25.34 9.48 -7.14
N SER A 440 25.78 8.30 -7.55
CA SER A 440 25.81 7.91 -8.96
C SER A 440 25.57 6.41 -9.10
N VAL A 441 25.20 5.99 -10.30
CA VAL A 441 24.90 4.59 -10.61
C VAL A 441 25.69 4.19 -11.85
N THR A 442 26.52 3.16 -11.71
CA THR A 442 27.39 2.68 -12.79
C THR A 442 27.44 1.15 -12.77
N HIS A 443 27.04 0.52 -13.87
CA HIS A 443 27.11 -0.94 -14.09
C HIS A 443 26.51 -1.79 -12.95
N GLY A 444 25.35 -1.41 -12.39
CA GLY A 444 24.73 -2.16 -11.29
C GLY A 444 25.22 -1.82 -9.90
N SER A 445 26.20 -0.94 -9.79
CA SER A 445 26.69 -0.41 -8.51
C SER A 445 26.15 0.99 -8.29
N ALA A 446 25.73 1.27 -7.06
CA ALA A 446 25.45 2.63 -6.61
C ALA A 446 26.63 3.12 -5.77
N TYR A 447 27.04 4.37 -5.99
CA TYR A 447 28.10 5.05 -5.27
C TYR A 447 27.46 6.21 -4.52
N PHE A 448 27.75 6.33 -3.23
CA PHE A 448 27.27 7.40 -2.37
C PHE A 448 28.48 8.14 -1.78
N GLN A 449 28.47 9.45 -1.85
CA GLN A 449 29.49 10.34 -1.30
C GLN A 449 28.79 11.43 -0.48
N GLY A 450 29.00 11.45 0.81
CA GLY A 450 28.41 12.41 1.72
C GLY A 450 28.80 12.13 3.16
N ARG A 451 28.22 12.88 4.08
CA ARG A 451 28.40 12.63 5.52
C ARG A 451 27.61 11.39 5.90
N LEU A 452 28.23 10.53 6.71
CA LEU A 452 27.51 9.43 7.36
C LEU A 452 26.61 10.04 8.43
N CYS A 453 25.36 9.61 8.46
CA CYS A 453 24.37 10.06 9.42
C CYS A 453 23.92 8.84 10.22
N ALA A 454 23.83 8.95 11.54
CA ALA A 454 23.17 7.89 12.30
C ALA A 454 21.70 7.83 11.86
N LEU A 455 21.12 6.62 11.84
CA LEU A 455 19.71 6.46 11.48
C LEU A 455 18.82 7.35 12.35
N ASN A 456 19.14 7.47 13.65
CA ASN A 456 18.38 8.29 14.58
C ASN A 456 18.39 9.79 14.21
N ASP A 457 19.55 10.33 13.80
CA ASP A 457 19.67 11.73 13.38
C ASP A 457 18.90 11.98 12.09
N LEU A 458 18.87 10.99 11.19
CA LEU A 458 18.07 11.02 9.97
C LEU A 458 16.57 11.06 10.30
N LEU A 459 16.11 10.24 11.26
CA LEU A 459 14.73 10.23 11.73
C LEU A 459 14.30 11.58 12.28
N VAL A 460 15.09 12.15 13.19
CA VAL A 460 14.85 13.47 13.78
C VAL A 460 14.81 14.56 12.68
N SER A 461 15.71 14.49 11.71
CA SER A 461 15.74 15.42 10.58
C SER A 461 14.48 15.32 9.69
N PHE A 462 13.95 14.12 9.47
CA PHE A 462 12.72 13.93 8.70
C PHE A 462 11.47 14.41 9.43
N GLU A 463 11.34 14.08 10.72
CA GLU A 463 10.21 14.53 11.54
C GLU A 463 10.19 16.07 11.67
N THR A 464 11.37 16.69 11.78
CA THR A 464 11.49 18.15 11.85
C THR A 464 11.23 18.83 10.51
N PHE A 465 11.60 18.22 9.37
CA PHE A 465 11.25 18.74 8.04
C PHE A 465 9.74 18.86 7.83
N ASP A 466 8.95 17.91 8.34
CA ASP A 466 7.48 17.96 8.25
C ASP A 466 6.84 19.00 9.20
N ALA A 467 7.54 19.35 10.29
CA ALA A 467 7.10 20.36 11.25
C ALA A 467 7.39 21.80 10.78
N VAL A 468 8.41 21.99 9.94
CA VAL A 468 8.76 23.31 9.37
C VAL A 468 7.92 23.56 8.12
N ARG A 469 6.86 24.38 8.25
CA ARG A 469 6.15 24.97 7.10
C ARG A 469 7.18 25.58 6.14
N PRO A 470 6.96 25.59 4.81
CA PRO A 470 7.93 26.14 3.87
C PRO A 470 8.15 27.63 4.17
N LEU A 471 9.23 27.90 4.90
CA LEU A 471 9.95 29.16 4.88
C LEU A 471 11.00 29.02 3.78
N ASP A 472 11.33 30.14 3.14
CA ASP A 472 12.18 30.21 1.95
C ASP A 472 13.35 29.22 1.97
N HIS A 473 13.54 28.54 0.82
CA HIS A 473 14.48 27.45 0.62
C HIS A 473 15.93 27.77 1.02
N GLU A 474 16.32 29.05 1.05
CA GLU A 474 17.67 29.47 1.47
C GLU A 474 17.91 29.27 2.97
N THR A 475 16.91 29.46 3.83
CA THR A 475 17.13 29.46 5.30
C THR A 475 17.19 28.06 5.92
N ALA A 476 16.64 27.04 5.24
CA ALA A 476 16.65 25.66 5.73
C ALA A 476 18.00 24.96 5.51
N SER A 477 18.72 25.29 4.44
CA SER A 477 20.03 24.70 4.14
C SER A 477 21.11 25.17 5.13
N GLU A 478 21.08 26.45 5.52
CA GLU A 478 22.06 27.02 6.46
C GLU A 478 21.92 26.44 7.89
N ARG A 479 20.68 26.17 8.33
CA ARG A 479 20.42 25.65 9.70
C ARG A 479 20.86 24.20 9.91
N VAL A 480 20.90 23.38 8.86
CA VAL A 480 21.36 21.99 8.94
C VAL A 480 22.89 21.91 8.91
N GLU A 481 23.56 22.82 8.19
CA GLU A 481 25.03 22.87 8.16
C GLU A 481 25.65 23.30 9.50
N GLU A 482 24.98 24.17 10.27
CA GLU A 482 25.47 24.61 11.58
C GLU A 482 25.37 23.54 12.69
N SER A 483 24.50 22.54 12.58
CA SER A 483 24.28 21.55 13.65
C SER A 483 25.16 20.30 13.58
N MET A 484 25.90 20.09 12.48
CA MET A 484 26.66 18.85 12.23
C MET A 484 28.15 19.13 12.10
N GLY A 485 28.89 18.90 13.19
CA GLY A 485 30.36 19.03 13.24
C GLY A 485 31.08 18.07 12.29
N ASN A 486 32.21 18.53 11.72
CA ASN A 486 33.05 17.74 10.82
C ASN A 486 33.85 16.68 11.60
N VAL A 487 33.71 15.40 11.22
CA VAL A 487 34.65 14.34 11.60
C VAL A 487 35.03 13.58 10.32
N ASP A 488 36.28 13.72 9.90
CA ASP A 488 36.88 12.86 8.87
C ASP A 488 37.40 11.59 9.53
N VAL A 489 36.93 10.42 9.10
CA VAL A 489 37.49 9.13 9.52
C VAL A 489 37.77 8.25 8.30
N THR A 490 39.05 7.91 8.13
CA THR A 490 39.52 6.90 7.19
C THR A 490 39.74 5.59 7.95
N PHE A 491 39.23 4.46 7.46
CA PHE A 491 39.57 3.14 7.98
C PHE A 491 40.18 2.25 6.89
N ASP A 492 41.34 1.69 7.20
CA ASP A 492 41.86 0.48 6.56
C ASP A 492 41.18 -0.75 7.18
N MET A 493 40.62 -1.62 6.35
CA MET A 493 40.01 -2.87 6.80
C MET A 493 41.09 -3.88 7.23
N ILE A 494 41.07 -4.28 8.51
CA ILE A 494 41.84 -5.44 9.02
C ILE A 494 40.86 -6.61 9.28
N PRO A 495 41.21 -7.88 8.98
CA PRO A 495 40.29 -9.01 9.04
C PRO A 495 39.88 -9.39 10.47
N SER A 496 38.64 -9.87 10.56
CA SER A 496 37.99 -10.37 11.76
C SER A 496 38.63 -11.64 12.33
N THR A 497 39.16 -11.56 13.54
CA THR A 497 38.96 -12.56 14.61
C THR A 497 39.39 -11.96 15.95
N LEU A 498 38.50 -11.98 16.95
CA LEU A 498 38.72 -12.47 18.32
C LEU A 498 37.41 -12.42 19.14
N PRO A 499 37.21 -13.32 20.12
CA PRO A 499 35.94 -13.57 20.80
C PRO A 499 35.83 -12.84 22.15
N GLY A 500 34.62 -12.46 22.55
CA GLY A 500 34.34 -12.00 23.91
C GLY A 500 33.05 -11.21 24.01
N GLY A 501 31.96 -11.88 24.40
CA GLY A 501 30.72 -11.20 24.76
C GLY A 501 30.84 -10.56 26.13
N SER A 502 30.54 -9.27 26.24
CA SER A 502 30.29 -8.58 27.51
C SER A 502 28.94 -7.88 27.41
N ARG A 503 27.97 -8.32 28.23
CA ARG A 503 26.73 -7.59 28.46
C ARG A 503 27.01 -6.48 29.46
N LEU A 504 26.61 -5.25 29.13
CA LEU A 504 26.53 -4.16 30.09
C LEU A 504 25.39 -4.46 31.07
N GLN A 505 25.68 -4.59 32.36
CA GLN A 505 24.68 -4.60 33.44
C GLN A 505 24.72 -3.24 34.14
N ILE A 506 23.56 -2.57 34.21
CA ILE A 506 23.37 -1.39 35.07
C ILE A 506 22.64 -1.89 36.34
N PRO A 507 23.23 -1.78 37.54
CA PRO A 507 22.58 -2.21 38.77
C PRO A 507 21.33 -1.37 39.06
N GLY A 508 20.20 -2.02 39.36
CA GLY A 508 18.97 -1.36 39.85
C GLY A 508 17.84 -1.14 38.83
N ILE A 509 18.05 -1.41 37.55
CA ILE A 509 17.01 -1.23 36.51
C ILE A 509 16.37 -2.59 36.18
N THR A 510 15.09 -2.77 36.54
CA THR A 510 14.37 -4.05 36.38
C THR A 510 13.58 -4.19 35.08
N GLY A 511 13.62 -3.22 34.16
CA GLY A 511 13.03 -3.36 32.83
C GLY A 511 13.22 -2.17 31.89
N PHE A 512 13.14 -2.42 30.58
CA PHE A 512 13.10 -1.40 29.54
C PHE A 512 11.74 -1.46 28.83
N LEU A 513 11.07 -0.32 28.66
CA LEU A 513 9.88 -0.20 27.82
C LEU A 513 10.14 0.86 26.76
N PHE A 514 10.06 0.48 25.49
CA PHE A 514 9.96 1.41 24.37
C PHE A 514 8.47 1.63 24.07
N ALA A 515 7.96 2.82 24.35
CA ALA A 515 6.59 3.21 23.99
C ALA A 515 6.64 4.42 23.06
N ASP A 516 6.09 4.25 21.86
CA ASP A 516 5.94 5.30 20.86
C ASP A 516 4.79 6.23 21.27
N ILE A 517 5.07 7.52 21.50
CA ILE A 517 4.14 8.48 22.09
C ILE A 517 3.23 9.06 21.00
N ASN A 518 2.32 8.23 20.49
CA ASN A 518 1.15 8.69 19.74
C ASN A 518 -0.16 8.46 20.53
N TYR A 519 -0.06 8.13 21.82
CA TYR A 519 -1.20 7.93 22.71
C TYR A 519 -1.76 9.26 23.23
N HIS A 520 -3.09 9.36 23.37
CA HIS A 520 -3.69 10.42 24.16
C HIS A 520 -3.17 10.35 25.61
N TYR A 521 -2.88 11.51 26.19
CA TYR A 521 -2.42 11.72 27.57
C TYR A 521 -3.03 10.80 28.63
N ASN A 522 -4.31 10.45 28.45
CA ASN A 522 -5.08 9.63 29.38
C ASN A 522 -4.67 8.15 29.44
N ASP A 523 -3.89 7.64 28.48
CA ASP A 523 -3.52 6.22 28.42
C ASP A 523 -2.15 5.94 29.05
N ILE A 524 -1.23 6.91 29.01
CA ILE A 524 0.08 6.83 29.70
C ILE A 524 -0.12 6.65 31.21
N HIS A 525 -1.06 7.38 31.82
CA HIS A 525 -1.36 7.25 33.25
C HIS A 525 -1.80 5.84 33.67
N LYS A 526 -2.51 5.12 32.79
CA LYS A 526 -3.02 3.77 33.09
C LYS A 526 -1.93 2.71 33.00
N ILE A 527 -1.02 2.86 32.04
CA ILE A 527 0.16 1.99 31.91
C ILE A 527 1.06 2.16 33.15
N LEU A 528 1.32 3.40 33.55
CA LEU A 528 2.10 3.71 34.75
C LEU A 528 1.43 3.22 36.03
N ALA A 529 0.12 3.41 36.19
CA ALA A 529 -0.64 2.94 37.35
C ALA A 529 -0.63 1.40 37.47
N LYS A 530 -0.73 0.68 36.34
CA LYS A 530 -0.71 -0.80 36.30
C LYS A 530 0.68 -1.37 36.61
N MET A 531 1.75 -0.66 36.25
CA MET A 531 3.12 -1.02 36.62
C MET A 531 3.38 -0.78 38.11
N ALA A 532 2.88 0.31 38.68
CA ALA A 532 2.98 0.61 40.10
C ALA A 532 2.22 -0.38 40.99
N THR A 533 1.09 -0.93 40.53
CA THR A 533 0.41 -2.02 41.25
C THR A 533 1.15 -3.35 41.14
N ASN A 534 1.74 -3.67 39.99
CA ASN A 534 2.49 -4.92 39.82
C ASN A 534 3.84 -4.94 40.56
N SER A 535 4.44 -3.78 40.86
CA SER A 535 5.72 -3.72 41.60
C SER A 535 5.56 -3.86 43.11
N LYS A 536 4.33 -3.72 43.65
CA LYS A 536 4.06 -3.93 45.08
C LYS A 536 4.21 -5.39 45.51
N ASP A 537 4.24 -6.33 44.55
CA ASP A 537 4.46 -7.75 44.77
C ASP A 537 5.94 -8.16 44.73
N THR A 538 6.86 -7.22 44.50
CA THR A 538 8.31 -7.47 44.54
C THR A 538 8.97 -6.67 45.66
N ASP A 539 9.72 -7.34 46.53
CA ASP A 539 10.33 -6.79 47.74
C ASP A 539 11.09 -5.47 47.50
N GLY A 540 10.45 -4.36 47.89
CA GLY A 540 11.10 -3.12 48.36
C GLY A 540 12.04 -2.36 47.43
N GLY A 541 12.03 -2.59 46.11
CA GLY A 541 12.86 -1.83 45.16
C GLY A 541 12.14 -0.64 44.53
N ASP A 542 12.77 0.53 44.52
CA ASP A 542 12.30 1.69 43.75
C ASP A 542 12.24 1.35 42.25
N VAL A 543 11.07 1.51 41.63
CA VAL A 543 10.90 1.30 40.19
C VAL A 543 11.26 2.58 39.46
N GLN A 544 12.40 2.57 38.77
CA GLN A 544 12.78 3.65 37.87
C GLN A 544 12.24 3.36 36.46
N VAL A 545 11.41 4.28 35.93
CA VAL A 545 10.87 4.20 34.57
C VAL A 545 11.50 5.31 33.74
N LEU A 546 12.31 4.93 32.75
CA LEU A 546 12.88 5.87 31.79
C LEU A 546 11.90 6.06 30.62
N LEU A 547 11.37 7.27 30.46
CA LEU A 547 10.52 7.65 29.33
C LEU A 547 11.37 8.40 28.29
N LEU A 548 11.60 7.80 27.13
CA LEU A 548 12.30 8.44 26.00
C LEU A 548 11.26 8.93 25.00
N GLY A 549 11.15 10.24 24.82
CA GLY A 549 10.28 10.87 23.81
C GLY A 549 10.80 12.25 23.44
N SER A 550 10.69 12.63 22.17
CA SER A 550 11.26 13.87 21.61
C SER A 550 10.53 15.16 22.04
N CYS A 551 9.41 15.06 22.77
CA CYS A 551 8.76 16.19 23.43
C CYS A 551 7.97 15.69 24.66
N LEU A 552 8.58 15.75 25.85
CA LEU A 552 7.81 15.75 27.10
C LEU A 552 7.07 17.09 27.17
N ASP A 553 5.79 17.07 26.83
CA ASP A 553 4.92 18.24 26.96
C ASP A 553 4.93 18.75 28.43
N PRO A 554 5.15 20.06 28.67
CA PRO A 554 5.19 20.67 30.00
C PRO A 554 4.00 20.30 30.92
N LEU A 555 2.84 19.99 30.35
CA LEU A 555 1.66 19.56 31.10
C LEU A 555 1.84 18.19 31.78
N LEU A 556 2.51 17.24 31.14
CA LEU A 556 2.78 15.89 31.70
C LEU A 556 3.78 15.99 32.84
N ALA A 557 4.82 16.79 32.67
CA ALA A 557 5.83 17.03 33.71
C ALA A 557 5.23 17.73 34.94
N SER A 558 4.35 18.72 34.73
CA SER A 558 3.64 19.41 35.81
C SER A 558 2.67 18.48 36.56
N TYR A 559 1.99 17.59 35.83
CA TYR A 559 1.04 16.64 36.40
C TYR A 559 1.75 15.55 37.23
N LEU A 560 2.83 14.95 36.71
CA LEU A 560 3.60 13.92 37.42
C LEU A 560 4.20 14.44 38.74
N LYS A 561 4.59 15.73 38.78
CA LYS A 561 5.02 16.40 40.02
C LYS A 561 3.88 16.58 41.03
N GLN A 562 2.64 16.78 40.59
CA GLN A 562 1.48 16.88 41.50
C GLN A 562 1.13 15.54 42.16
N GLU A 563 1.38 14.42 41.49
CA GLU A 563 1.13 13.06 41.99
C GLU A 563 2.26 12.50 42.88
N GLY A 564 3.24 13.33 43.27
CA GLY A 564 4.30 12.94 44.21
C GLY A 564 5.45 12.13 43.60
N ALA A 565 5.52 12.02 42.28
CA ALA A 565 6.68 11.41 41.61
C ALA A 565 7.90 12.35 41.68
N ALA A 566 9.04 11.81 42.12
CA ALA A 566 10.32 12.51 42.00
C ALA A 566 10.76 12.53 40.52
N CYS A 567 10.36 13.58 39.79
CA CYS A 567 10.87 13.82 38.44
C CYS A 567 12.18 14.60 38.52
N GLU A 568 13.31 13.91 38.44
CA GLU A 568 14.57 14.53 38.00
C GLU A 568 14.46 14.76 36.49
N GLY A 569 14.10 15.98 36.11
CA GLY A 569 14.31 16.39 34.73
C GLY A 569 15.81 16.53 34.49
N PHE A 570 16.36 15.83 33.51
CA PHE A 570 17.53 16.33 32.78
C PHE A 570 17.07 17.59 32.03
N GLY A 571 16.87 18.69 32.76
CA GLY A 571 16.95 20.00 32.17
C GLY A 571 18.36 20.13 31.63
N ALA A 572 18.51 20.52 30.37
CA ALA A 572 19.78 20.91 29.80
C ALA A 572 20.40 22.00 30.69
N ALA A 573 21.22 21.60 31.66
CA ALA A 573 22.12 22.49 32.36
C ALA A 573 23.27 22.74 31.39
N TRP A 574 23.15 23.81 30.62
CA TRP A 574 24.26 24.37 29.86
C TRP A 574 25.36 24.75 30.85
N ARG A 575 26.40 23.93 30.98
CA ARG A 575 27.67 24.34 31.56
C ARG A 575 28.68 24.39 30.43
N GLU A 576 29.21 25.58 30.18
CA GLU A 576 30.48 25.73 29.47
C GLU A 576 31.59 25.26 30.42
N GLU A 577 32.18 24.11 30.13
CA GLU A 577 33.49 23.77 30.68
C GLU A 577 34.55 24.05 29.61
N HIS A 578 35.55 24.83 29.99
CA HIS A 578 36.75 25.06 29.20
C HIS A 578 37.80 24.06 29.65
N ASP A 579 38.24 23.21 28.72
CA ASP A 579 39.47 22.44 28.95
C ASP A 579 40.70 23.31 28.65
N GLU A 580 41.86 22.97 29.22
CA GLU A 580 43.11 23.78 29.17
C GLU A 580 43.65 24.04 27.74
N CYS A 581 43.03 23.47 26.71
CA CYS A 581 43.35 23.65 25.30
C CYS A 581 42.32 24.46 24.48
N GLY A 582 41.28 25.03 25.11
CA GLY A 582 40.35 25.98 24.47
C GLY A 582 39.36 25.40 23.45
N SER A 583 39.23 24.07 23.34
CA SER A 583 38.21 23.42 22.51
C SER A 583 36.88 23.27 23.27
N ARG A 584 35.79 23.78 22.68
CA ARG A 584 34.43 23.58 23.18
C ARG A 584 33.98 22.14 22.91
N GLN A 585 33.67 21.38 23.95
CA GLN A 585 32.95 20.12 23.84
C GLN A 585 31.53 20.27 24.37
N ILE A 586 30.57 19.83 23.58
CA ILE A 586 29.19 19.60 24.01
C ILE A 586 29.08 18.09 24.22
N VAL A 587 28.86 17.66 25.46
CA VAL A 587 28.64 16.25 25.81
C VAL A 587 27.15 16.08 26.08
N GLY A 588 26.50 15.21 25.31
CA GLY A 588 25.10 14.84 25.43
C GLY A 588 24.94 13.47 26.05
#